data_AF-A0A535FD26-F1
#
_entry.id   AF-A0A535FD26-F1
#
_cell.length_a   1.000
_cell.length_b   1.000
_cell.length_c   1.000
_cell.angle_alpha   90.00
_cell.angle_beta   90.00
_cell.angle_gamma   90.00
#
_symmetry.space_group_name_H-M   'P 1'
#
loop_
_entity.id
_entity.type
_entity.pdbx_description
1 polymer ?
#
loop_
_entity_poly.entity_id
_entity_poly.type
_entity_poly.pdbx_seq_one_letter_code
_entity_poly.pdbx_strand_id
1 'polypeptide(L)'
;MAETSATITQAEPEHPIGQRVQQRFPAWHHLALGGITLISVFMNFFQLGQNGFGSYYPAAVRSMMDNWHNFFFASYDPGGFVTIDKPPVGFWFEVASAKIFGFSPFSVLVPQALAGVLSVILLYYLVQRHFGVVAGLLAALALALSPISIVTNRNITIDSTLALTLLVGAWAVLRAAETGRLRWLLLSAVIVGVGFNIKMLEAYLVVPAFGLLYLLAAPRSIWKRIGHLAIAGALLLVISLSWVVAVDLIPASQRPYVGSTQDNSELSLALGYNGIQRLLGGFRGGPPATNTSSNRSVNTGSNGTLPTSGGSGPTNTGGNGARQQPPSGGPGGVGGLFDIGTPGPLRLFTQPLGGQIVWLLPLALLGMIALAWQRRPRLQSDRQQQSLVFWGMWLLTMGIFFSVAGFFHQYYMTEM
;
A
#
# COMPACT_ATOMS: atom_id res chain seq x y z
N MET A 1 -12.47 49.12 74.50
CA MET A 1 -11.21 49.46 73.83
C MET A 1 -10.60 48.15 73.35
N ALA A 2 -10.46 48.06 72.02
CA ALA A 2 -9.89 47.02 71.15
C ALA A 2 -9.42 45.67 71.74
N GLU A 3 -10.11 44.60 71.34
CA GLU A 3 -9.61 43.22 71.32
C GLU A 3 -8.64 43.02 70.15
N THR A 4 -7.47 42.46 70.45
CA THR A 4 -6.38 42.19 69.51
C THR A 4 -6.66 40.88 68.75
N SER A 5 -7.31 40.95 67.58
CA SER A 5 -7.41 39.82 66.64
C SER A 5 -6.08 39.64 65.90
N ALA A 6 -5.35 38.58 66.24
CA ALA A 6 -4.20 38.12 65.47
C ALA A 6 -4.69 37.48 64.15
N THR A 7 -4.41 38.12 63.03
CA THR A 7 -4.63 37.56 61.69
C THR A 7 -3.63 36.43 61.45
N ILE A 8 -4.08 35.18 61.57
CA ILE A 8 -3.35 34.02 61.07
C ILE A 8 -3.50 34.01 59.55
N THR A 9 -2.47 34.44 58.83
CA THR A 9 -2.37 34.24 57.39
C THR A 9 -2.19 32.73 57.15
N GLN A 10 -3.27 32.05 56.76
CA GLN A 10 -3.17 30.68 56.27
C GLN A 10 -2.41 30.69 54.95
N ALA A 11 -1.18 30.19 54.96
CA ALA A 11 -0.44 29.88 53.76
C ALA A 11 -1.17 28.73 53.03
N GLU A 12 -1.66 29.04 51.83
CA GLU A 12 -2.26 28.09 50.90
C GLU A 12 -1.22 27.00 50.56
N PRO A 13 -1.55 25.69 50.66
CA PRO A 13 -0.60 24.66 50.30
C PRO A 13 -0.38 24.69 48.79
N GLU A 14 0.85 25.01 48.38
CA GLU A 14 1.29 24.94 46.99
C GLU A 14 0.99 23.56 46.41
N HIS A 15 0.10 23.54 45.42
CA HIS A 15 -0.23 22.36 44.64
C HIS A 15 1.04 21.93 43.87
N PRO A 16 1.63 20.74 44.12
CA PRO A 16 2.85 20.35 43.44
C PRO A 16 2.57 20.20 41.94
N ILE A 17 3.24 21.06 41.17
CA ILE A 17 3.29 21.03 39.70
C ILE A 17 3.73 19.63 39.27
N GLY A 18 2.88 19.01 38.44
CA GLY A 18 2.94 17.61 38.06
C GLY A 18 4.34 17.10 37.75
N GLN A 19 4.81 16.16 38.57
CA GLN A 19 5.89 15.26 38.19
C GLN A 19 5.50 14.58 36.88
N ARG A 20 6.18 14.92 35.78
CA ARG A 20 6.26 14.03 34.62
C ARG A 20 6.93 12.76 35.11
N VAL A 21 6.14 11.75 35.49
CA VAL A 21 6.61 10.38 35.57
C VAL A 21 7.11 10.03 34.18
N GLN A 22 8.42 10.16 33.96
CA GLN A 22 9.08 9.49 32.85
C GLN A 22 8.83 8.00 33.09
N GLN A 23 7.83 7.45 32.40
CA GLN A 23 7.64 6.02 32.34
C GLN A 23 8.91 5.44 31.72
N ARG A 24 9.86 5.04 32.57
CA ARG A 24 11.01 4.24 32.17
C ARG A 24 10.44 2.88 31.78
N PHE A 25 10.20 2.70 30.49
CA PHE A 25 9.89 1.36 29.98
C PHE A 25 11.08 0.46 30.32
N PRO A 26 10.85 -0.71 30.93
CA PRO A 26 11.93 -1.64 31.21
C PRO A 26 12.62 -2.05 29.90
N ALA A 27 13.94 -2.19 29.95
CA ALA A 27 14.83 -2.34 28.79
C ALA A 27 14.45 -3.49 27.84
N TRP A 28 13.71 -4.48 28.32
CA TRP A 28 13.26 -5.63 27.55
C TRP A 28 12.47 -5.26 26.29
N HIS A 29 11.69 -4.16 26.33
CA HIS A 29 10.90 -3.78 25.16
C HIS A 29 11.76 -3.31 23.99
N HIS A 30 12.89 -2.64 24.27
CA HIS A 30 13.85 -2.24 23.24
C HIS A 30 14.57 -3.47 22.66
N LEU A 31 14.89 -4.46 23.51
CA LEU A 31 15.43 -5.74 23.06
C LEU A 31 14.41 -6.51 22.19
N ALA A 32 13.15 -6.55 22.60
CA ALA A 32 12.09 -7.20 21.85
C ALA A 32 11.84 -6.52 20.49
N LEU A 33 11.74 -5.18 20.48
CA LEU A 33 11.64 -4.43 19.22
C LEU A 33 12.87 -4.65 18.35
N GLY A 34 14.08 -4.63 18.92
CA GLY A 34 15.31 -4.93 18.20
C GLY A 34 15.29 -6.33 17.57
N GLY A 35 14.81 -7.34 18.29
CA GLY A 35 14.60 -8.69 17.77
C GLY A 35 13.60 -8.73 16.60
N ILE A 36 12.45 -8.06 16.74
CA ILE A 36 11.45 -7.96 15.65
C ILE A 36 12.03 -7.24 14.43
N THR A 37 12.79 -6.15 14.64
CA THR A 37 13.46 -5.43 13.57
C THR A 37 14.49 -6.33 12.88
N LEU A 38 15.28 -7.11 13.62
CA LEU A 38 16.23 -8.07 13.04
C LEU A 38 15.52 -9.15 12.22
N ILE A 39 14.37 -9.66 12.70
CA ILE A 39 13.53 -10.58 11.94
C ILE A 39 13.07 -9.91 10.63
N SER A 40 12.56 -8.69 10.70
CA SER A 40 12.11 -7.95 9.51
C SER A 40 13.26 -7.69 8.53
N VAL A 41 14.44 -7.29 9.02
CA VAL A 41 15.64 -7.11 8.20
C VAL A 41 16.03 -8.43 7.53
N PHE A 42 16.07 -9.53 8.26
CA PHE A 42 16.38 -10.84 7.70
C PHE A 42 15.34 -11.25 6.65
N MET A 43 14.04 -11.17 6.97
CA MET A 43 12.95 -11.49 6.04
C MET A 43 13.00 -10.63 4.78
N ASN A 44 13.35 -9.36 4.87
CA ASN A 44 13.34 -8.45 3.72
C ASN A 44 14.65 -8.44 2.91
N PHE A 45 15.81 -8.69 3.53
CA PHE A 45 17.12 -8.57 2.84
C PHE A 45 17.80 -9.91 2.54
N PHE A 46 17.48 -10.99 3.24
CA PHE A 46 18.14 -12.27 3.03
C PHE A 46 17.94 -12.76 1.60
N GLN A 47 19.02 -12.85 0.82
CA GLN A 47 18.98 -13.19 -0.61
C GLN A 47 18.01 -12.32 -1.43
N LEU A 48 17.93 -11.02 -1.15
CA LEU A 48 16.98 -10.10 -1.79
C LEU A 48 16.99 -10.17 -3.34
N GLY A 49 18.17 -10.26 -3.95
CA GLY A 49 18.30 -10.32 -5.42
C GLY A 49 18.04 -11.68 -6.06
N GLN A 50 17.72 -12.73 -5.29
CA GLN A 50 17.67 -14.11 -5.82
C GLN A 50 16.57 -14.33 -6.88
N ASN A 51 15.48 -13.55 -6.82
CA ASN A 51 14.34 -13.67 -7.72
C ASN A 51 14.52 -12.85 -9.02
N GLY A 52 15.68 -12.22 -9.21
CA GLY A 52 15.93 -11.31 -10.32
C GLY A 52 15.12 -10.02 -10.22
N PHE A 53 15.00 -9.31 -11.34
CA PHE A 53 14.40 -7.98 -11.40
C PHE A 53 12.86 -7.97 -11.33
N GLY A 54 12.19 -9.09 -11.61
CA GLY A 54 10.77 -9.08 -11.98
C GLY A 54 10.55 -8.58 -13.41
N SER A 55 9.30 -8.27 -13.75
CA SER A 55 8.89 -7.83 -15.08
C SER A 55 8.38 -6.38 -15.08
N TYR A 56 8.37 -5.75 -16.26
CA TYR A 56 7.84 -4.41 -16.51
C TYR A 56 8.64 -3.23 -15.91
N TYR A 57 8.57 -2.97 -14.61
CA TYR A 57 9.22 -1.80 -14.00
C TYR A 57 10.76 -1.70 -14.07
N PRO A 58 11.55 -2.81 -14.13
CA PRO A 58 13.00 -2.71 -14.20
C PRO A 58 13.51 -1.95 -15.43
N ALA A 59 12.82 -2.08 -16.56
CA ALA A 59 13.16 -1.37 -17.80
C ALA A 59 13.02 0.14 -17.61
N ALA A 60 11.95 0.58 -16.92
CA ALA A 60 11.73 1.98 -16.61
C ALA A 60 12.80 2.52 -15.66
N VAL A 61 13.09 1.81 -14.56
CA VAL A 61 14.18 2.22 -13.64
C VAL A 61 15.50 2.35 -14.39
N ARG A 62 15.82 1.40 -15.29
CA ARG A 62 17.03 1.46 -16.11
C ARG A 62 17.02 2.67 -17.05
N SER A 63 15.90 2.96 -17.72
CA SER A 63 15.75 4.10 -18.63
C SER A 63 15.83 5.44 -17.89
N MET A 64 15.18 5.56 -16.73
CA MET A 64 15.21 6.73 -15.86
C MET A 64 16.63 7.06 -15.36
N MET A 65 17.55 6.10 -15.34
CA MET A 65 18.94 6.36 -14.99
C MET A 65 19.69 7.12 -16.08
N ASP A 66 19.30 6.99 -17.35
CA ASP A 66 20.09 7.47 -18.50
C ASP A 66 20.07 8.98 -18.65
N ASN A 67 18.93 9.64 -18.44
CA ASN A 67 18.79 11.08 -18.61
C ASN A 67 17.62 11.68 -17.82
N TRP A 68 17.59 13.02 -17.75
CA TRP A 68 16.61 13.75 -16.94
C TRP A 68 15.19 13.73 -17.51
N HIS A 69 15.06 13.63 -18.84
CA HIS A 69 13.77 13.48 -19.51
C HIS A 69 13.09 12.17 -19.07
N ASN A 70 13.78 11.05 -19.18
CA ASN A 70 13.22 9.75 -18.81
C ASN A 70 12.97 9.64 -17.30
N PHE A 71 13.84 10.23 -16.48
CA PHE A 71 13.65 10.31 -15.03
C PHE A 71 12.38 11.06 -14.63
N PHE A 72 12.12 12.20 -15.28
CA PHE A 72 10.94 13.02 -14.98
C PHE A 72 9.65 12.32 -15.40
N PHE A 73 9.62 11.72 -16.60
CA PHE A 73 8.41 11.11 -17.17
C PHE A 73 8.16 9.65 -16.77
N ALA A 74 9.03 9.04 -15.96
CA ALA A 74 9.03 7.58 -15.74
C ALA A 74 8.95 6.79 -17.06
N SER A 75 9.83 7.13 -18.00
CA SER A 75 9.80 6.46 -19.31
C SER A 75 10.25 5.00 -19.19
N TYR A 76 9.53 4.11 -19.88
CA TYR A 76 9.79 2.68 -19.91
C TYR A 76 11.01 2.32 -20.76
N ASP A 77 11.27 3.06 -21.83
CA ASP A 77 12.31 2.77 -22.82
C ASP A 77 13.35 3.90 -22.90
N PRO A 78 14.60 3.61 -23.34
CA PRO A 78 15.66 4.63 -23.40
C PRO A 78 15.35 5.79 -24.36
N GLY A 79 14.54 5.56 -25.38
CA GLY A 79 14.17 6.55 -26.39
C GLY A 79 13.13 7.56 -25.91
N GLY A 80 12.49 7.33 -24.75
CA GLY A 80 11.46 8.23 -24.25
C GLY A 80 10.13 8.10 -24.98
N PHE A 81 9.79 6.93 -25.53
CA PHE A 81 8.58 6.75 -26.34
C PHE A 81 7.32 6.53 -25.51
N VAL A 82 7.40 5.76 -24.42
CA VAL A 82 6.24 5.46 -23.57
C VAL A 82 6.56 5.59 -22.08
N THR A 83 5.59 6.02 -21.26
CA THR A 83 5.67 5.98 -19.79
C THR A 83 5.19 4.64 -19.23
N ILE A 84 5.58 4.32 -18.00
CA ILE A 84 4.92 3.26 -17.22
C ILE A 84 3.57 3.73 -16.68
N ASP A 85 2.78 2.78 -16.19
CA ASP A 85 1.42 2.99 -15.67
C ASP A 85 1.35 3.67 -14.29
N LYS A 86 2.41 4.35 -13.84
CA LYS A 86 2.53 4.93 -12.49
C LYS A 86 3.37 6.22 -12.47
N PRO A 87 3.10 7.13 -11.51
CA PRO A 87 3.92 8.31 -11.33
C PRO A 87 5.29 7.96 -10.72
N PRO A 88 6.27 8.88 -10.79
CA PRO A 88 7.67 8.50 -10.73
C PRO A 88 8.26 8.43 -9.31
N VAL A 89 7.59 8.97 -8.28
CA VAL A 89 8.21 9.21 -6.96
C VAL A 89 8.67 7.92 -6.29
N GLY A 90 7.90 6.84 -6.39
CA GLY A 90 8.31 5.53 -5.87
C GLY A 90 9.60 5.05 -6.54
N PHE A 91 9.66 5.17 -7.86
CA PHE A 91 10.80 4.73 -8.68
C PHE A 91 12.03 5.64 -8.54
N TRP A 92 11.88 6.91 -8.13
CA TRP A 92 13.02 7.77 -7.85
C TRP A 92 13.95 7.21 -6.77
N PHE A 93 13.39 6.53 -5.76
CA PHE A 93 14.20 5.85 -4.74
C PHE A 93 14.95 4.65 -5.32
N GLU A 94 14.32 3.89 -6.22
CA GLU A 94 14.93 2.76 -6.91
C GLU A 94 16.04 3.20 -7.86
N VAL A 95 15.82 4.28 -8.63
CA VAL A 95 16.83 4.91 -9.47
C VAL A 95 17.99 5.44 -8.63
N ALA A 96 17.73 6.10 -7.51
CA ALA A 96 18.77 6.59 -6.62
C ALA A 96 19.63 5.44 -6.07
N SER A 97 18.99 4.35 -5.61
CA SER A 97 19.68 3.15 -5.14
C SER A 97 20.51 2.50 -6.25
N ALA A 98 19.96 2.34 -7.45
CA ALA A 98 20.67 1.79 -8.59
C ALA A 98 21.83 2.67 -9.08
N LYS A 99 21.74 4.00 -8.93
CA LYS A 99 22.87 4.92 -9.21
C LYS A 99 23.99 4.80 -8.17
N ILE A 100 23.66 4.53 -6.90
CA ILE A 100 24.65 4.39 -5.82
C ILE A 100 25.35 3.04 -5.88
N PHE A 101 24.60 1.95 -6.07
CA PHE A 101 25.11 0.58 -5.96
C PHE A 101 25.29 -0.14 -7.32
N GLY A 102 25.02 0.54 -8.43
CA GLY A 102 24.95 -0.06 -9.77
C GLY A 102 23.59 -0.71 -10.05
N PHE A 103 23.20 -0.86 -11.32
CA PHE A 103 21.91 -1.47 -11.69
C PHE A 103 21.98 -3.00 -11.54
N SER A 104 21.30 -3.54 -10.53
CA SER A 104 21.26 -4.97 -10.19
C SER A 104 19.93 -5.32 -9.53
N PRO A 105 19.51 -6.60 -9.50
CA PRO A 105 18.29 -6.99 -8.78
C PRO A 105 18.33 -6.59 -7.30
N PHE A 106 19.49 -6.72 -6.66
CA PHE A 106 19.64 -6.33 -5.27
C PHE A 106 19.38 -4.83 -5.10
N SER A 107 20.10 -3.98 -5.83
CA SER A 107 20.08 -2.53 -5.63
C SER A 107 18.73 -1.89 -5.90
N VAL A 108 17.99 -2.33 -6.94
CA VAL A 108 16.66 -1.77 -7.24
C VAL A 108 15.62 -2.14 -6.18
N LEU A 109 15.80 -3.24 -5.46
CA LEU A 109 14.87 -3.72 -4.44
C LEU A 109 15.16 -3.16 -3.04
N VAL A 110 16.36 -2.62 -2.79
CA VAL A 110 16.75 -2.07 -1.47
C VAL A 110 15.73 -1.06 -0.92
N PRO A 111 15.20 -0.09 -1.71
CA PRO A 111 14.23 0.86 -1.18
C PRO A 111 12.95 0.21 -0.65
N GLN A 112 12.42 -0.80 -1.35
CA GLN A 112 11.22 -1.51 -0.90
C GLN A 112 11.49 -2.32 0.36
N ALA A 113 12.62 -3.05 0.40
CA ALA A 113 13.02 -3.83 1.56
C ALA A 113 13.21 -2.94 2.80
N LEU A 114 13.85 -1.78 2.62
CA LEU A 114 14.04 -0.79 3.68
C LEU A 114 12.71 -0.16 4.12
N ALA A 115 11.83 0.17 3.18
CA ALA A 115 10.51 0.72 3.49
C ALA A 115 9.67 -0.25 4.31
N GLY A 116 9.76 -1.56 4.04
CA GLY A 116 9.14 -2.61 4.86
C GLY A 116 9.66 -2.64 6.29
N VAL A 117 10.99 -2.58 6.49
CA VAL A 117 11.61 -2.57 7.83
C VAL A 117 11.20 -1.31 8.61
N LEU A 118 11.22 -0.14 7.96
CA LEU A 118 10.82 1.11 8.58
C LEU A 118 9.33 1.13 8.92
N SER A 119 8.48 0.48 8.11
CA SER A 119 7.05 0.33 8.39
C SER A 119 6.80 -0.49 9.65
N VAL A 120 7.54 -1.59 9.86
CA VAL A 120 7.48 -2.39 11.10
C VAL A 120 7.79 -1.55 12.33
N ILE A 121 8.87 -0.74 12.27
CA ILE A 121 9.29 0.13 13.37
C ILE A 121 8.25 1.23 13.62
N LEU A 122 7.75 1.87 12.56
CA LEU A 122 6.79 2.96 12.69
C LEU A 122 5.44 2.47 13.21
N LEU A 123 4.97 1.30 12.74
CA LEU A 123 3.74 0.69 13.23
C LEU A 123 3.82 0.37 14.72
N TYR A 124 4.97 -0.14 15.21
CA TYR A 124 5.21 -0.30 16.64
C TYR A 124 4.92 0.99 17.40
N TYR A 125 5.53 2.12 17.02
CA TYR A 125 5.37 3.38 17.74
C TYR A 125 3.96 3.96 17.65
N LEU A 126 3.29 3.80 16.51
CA LEU A 126 1.90 4.23 16.32
C LEU A 126 0.94 3.49 17.26
N VAL A 127 1.08 2.17 17.34
CA VAL A 127 0.22 1.31 18.17
C VAL A 127 0.60 1.41 19.64
N GLN A 128 1.90 1.39 19.97
CA GLN A 128 2.43 1.50 21.34
C GLN A 128 1.92 2.76 22.05
N ARG A 129 1.86 3.89 21.32
CA ARG A 129 1.39 5.18 21.85
C ARG A 129 -0.03 5.12 22.40
N HIS A 130 -0.89 4.27 21.83
CA HIS A 130 -2.32 4.25 22.13
C HIS A 130 -2.71 3.02 22.96
N PHE A 131 -2.16 1.84 22.63
CA PHE A 131 -2.56 0.56 23.23
C PHE A 131 -1.50 -0.05 24.15
N GLY A 132 -0.35 0.64 24.34
CA GLY A 132 0.73 0.16 25.19
C GLY A 132 1.68 -0.80 24.48
N VAL A 133 2.74 -1.21 25.18
CA VAL A 133 3.90 -1.78 24.50
C VAL A 133 3.66 -3.17 23.92
N VAL A 134 2.94 -4.02 24.62
CA VAL A 134 2.63 -5.37 24.14
C VAL A 134 1.86 -5.30 22.82
N ALA A 135 0.84 -4.45 22.72
CA ALA A 135 0.09 -4.24 21.48
C ALA A 135 0.98 -3.72 20.35
N GLY A 136 1.88 -2.80 20.64
CA GLY A 136 2.86 -2.31 19.66
C GLY A 136 3.79 -3.41 19.15
N LEU A 137 4.33 -4.25 20.04
CA LEU A 137 5.20 -5.37 19.66
C LEU A 137 4.44 -6.41 18.82
N LEU A 138 3.20 -6.73 19.20
CA LEU A 138 2.36 -7.67 18.46
C LEU A 138 2.03 -7.14 17.05
N ALA A 139 1.70 -5.85 16.91
CA ALA A 139 1.43 -5.25 15.61
C ALA A 139 2.68 -5.26 14.71
N ALA A 140 3.85 -4.90 15.26
CA ALA A 140 5.10 -4.92 14.53
C ALA A 140 5.51 -6.35 14.12
N LEU A 141 5.36 -7.32 15.02
CA LEU A 141 5.63 -8.73 14.71
C LEU A 141 4.68 -9.27 13.65
N ALA A 142 3.39 -8.93 13.73
CA ALA A 142 2.40 -9.33 12.74
C ALA A 142 2.75 -8.80 11.35
N LEU A 143 3.15 -7.53 11.22
CA LEU A 143 3.59 -6.96 9.94
C LEU A 143 4.90 -7.61 9.46
N ALA A 144 5.88 -7.80 10.35
CA ALA A 144 7.18 -8.38 10.02
C ALA A 144 7.11 -9.83 9.52
N LEU A 145 6.07 -10.58 9.93
CA LEU A 145 5.86 -11.98 9.55
C LEU A 145 4.74 -12.17 8.52
N SER A 146 4.09 -11.10 8.07
CA SER A 146 2.97 -11.18 7.13
C SER A 146 3.50 -11.62 5.75
N PRO A 147 3.03 -12.77 5.20
CA PRO A 147 3.51 -13.28 3.92
C PRO A 147 3.37 -12.26 2.79
N ILE A 148 2.24 -11.55 2.73
CA ILE A 148 2.00 -10.54 1.69
C ILE A 148 2.94 -9.36 1.83
N SER A 149 3.26 -8.93 3.06
CA SER A 149 4.21 -7.85 3.29
C SER A 149 5.62 -8.27 2.85
N ILE A 150 6.06 -9.47 3.23
CA ILE A 150 7.40 -9.98 2.85
C ILE A 150 7.53 -10.09 1.33
N VAL A 151 6.52 -10.64 0.64
CA VAL A 151 6.52 -10.73 -0.83
C VAL A 151 6.57 -9.35 -1.48
N THR A 152 5.84 -8.39 -0.90
CA THR A 152 5.76 -7.02 -1.42
C THR A 152 7.05 -6.22 -1.20
N ASN A 153 7.67 -6.37 -0.02
CA ASN A 153 8.95 -5.74 0.34
C ASN A 153 10.12 -6.23 -0.52
N ARG A 154 9.96 -7.37 -1.21
CA ARG A 154 11.02 -8.08 -1.94
C ARG A 154 10.79 -8.11 -3.44
N ASN A 155 9.95 -7.23 -3.96
CA ASN A 155 9.71 -7.08 -5.39
C ASN A 155 9.86 -5.61 -5.80
N ILE A 156 9.87 -5.35 -7.11
CA ILE A 156 10.16 -4.02 -7.68
C ILE A 156 8.93 -3.10 -7.71
N THR A 157 7.83 -3.48 -7.06
CA THR A 157 6.67 -2.61 -6.98
C THR A 157 6.87 -1.60 -5.85
N ILE A 158 6.20 -0.45 -5.97
CA ILE A 158 6.38 0.70 -5.08
C ILE A 158 5.43 0.75 -3.87
N ASP A 159 4.81 -0.39 -3.56
CA ASP A 159 3.82 -0.59 -2.50
C ASP A 159 4.43 -0.43 -1.11
N SER A 160 5.61 -1.01 -0.86
CA SER A 160 6.26 -0.92 0.46
C SER A 160 6.62 0.54 0.78
N THR A 161 7.04 1.29 -0.24
CA THR A 161 7.28 2.74 -0.15
C THR A 161 5.98 3.51 0.09
N LEU A 162 4.88 3.12 -0.56
CA LEU A 162 3.56 3.69 -0.31
C LEU A 162 3.11 3.40 1.13
N ALA A 163 3.15 2.15 1.59
CA ALA A 163 2.75 1.74 2.93
C ALA A 163 3.49 2.55 4.00
N LEU A 164 4.82 2.69 3.88
CA LEU A 164 5.62 3.55 4.76
C LEU A 164 5.12 5.00 4.71
N THR A 165 4.92 5.55 3.51
CA THR A 165 4.43 6.92 3.31
C THR A 165 3.08 7.13 4.00
N LEU A 166 2.14 6.20 3.84
CA LEU A 166 0.81 6.26 4.45
C LEU A 166 0.88 6.11 5.98
N LEU A 167 1.80 5.31 6.53
CA LEU A 167 2.04 5.24 7.98
C LEU A 167 2.62 6.55 8.54
N VAL A 168 3.50 7.24 7.80
CA VAL A 168 3.98 8.58 8.18
C VAL A 168 2.81 9.59 8.12
N GLY A 169 1.91 9.44 7.14
CA GLY A 169 0.65 10.19 7.08
C GLY A 169 -0.24 9.91 8.30
N ALA A 170 -0.36 8.65 8.70
CA ALA A 170 -1.13 8.20 9.86
C ALA A 170 -0.61 8.87 11.15
N TRP A 171 0.71 8.90 11.31
CA TRP A 171 1.35 9.63 12.40
C TRP A 171 0.94 11.12 12.42
N ALA A 172 0.99 11.79 11.27
CA ALA A 172 0.65 13.20 11.17
C ALA A 172 -0.85 13.46 11.47
N VAL A 173 -1.78 12.67 10.95
CA VAL A 173 -3.22 12.86 11.20
C VAL A 173 -3.62 12.51 12.64
N LEU A 174 -3.02 11.49 13.26
CA LEU A 174 -3.22 11.20 14.68
C LEU A 174 -2.77 12.39 15.54
N ARG A 175 -1.62 13.00 15.22
CA ARG A 175 -1.16 14.23 15.89
C ARG A 175 -2.08 15.42 15.62
N ALA A 176 -2.66 15.51 14.44
CA ALA A 176 -3.63 16.55 14.09
C ALA A 176 -4.92 16.40 14.90
N ALA A 177 -5.45 15.18 15.03
CA ALA A 177 -6.62 14.85 15.81
C ALA A 177 -6.40 15.09 17.32
N GLU A 178 -5.24 14.70 17.87
CA GLU A 178 -4.92 14.93 19.28
C GLU A 178 -4.78 16.43 19.63
N THR A 179 -4.20 17.23 18.73
CA THR A 179 -3.81 18.62 19.04
C THR A 179 -4.74 19.68 18.46
N GLY A 180 -5.58 19.31 17.50
CA GLY A 180 -6.43 20.23 16.74
C GLY A 180 -5.65 21.30 15.97
N ARG A 181 -4.34 21.12 15.72
CA ARG A 181 -3.49 22.09 15.00
C ARG A 181 -3.50 21.79 13.50
N LEU A 182 -3.82 22.80 12.70
CA LEU A 182 -3.93 22.68 11.23
C LEU A 182 -2.63 22.18 10.58
N ARG A 183 -1.46 22.63 11.03
CA ARG A 183 -0.15 22.23 10.45
C ARG A 183 0.07 20.71 10.35
N TRP A 184 -0.44 19.94 11.31
CA TRP A 184 -0.29 18.47 11.29
C TRP A 184 -1.24 17.83 10.28
N LEU A 185 -2.44 18.41 10.11
CA LEU A 185 -3.37 17.99 9.08
C LEU A 185 -2.83 18.34 7.68
N LEU A 186 -2.23 19.52 7.52
CA LEU A 186 -1.56 19.91 6.27
C LEU A 186 -0.37 18.99 5.96
N LEU A 187 0.45 18.66 6.96
CA LEU A 187 1.53 17.68 6.80
C LEU A 187 0.97 16.33 6.34
N SER A 188 -0.11 15.86 6.95
CA SER A 188 -0.78 14.63 6.52
C SER A 188 -1.28 14.71 5.08
N ALA A 189 -1.86 15.84 4.66
CA ALA A 189 -2.32 16.05 3.29
C ALA A 189 -1.16 16.04 2.29
N VAL A 190 -0.03 16.68 2.63
CA VAL A 190 1.19 16.64 1.81
C VAL A 190 1.70 15.22 1.66
N ILE A 191 1.78 14.46 2.77
CA ILE A 191 2.28 13.08 2.74
C ILE A 191 1.39 12.17 1.89
N VAL A 192 0.06 12.23 2.06
CA VAL A 192 -0.87 11.45 1.23
C VAL A 192 -0.82 11.89 -0.23
N GLY A 193 -0.61 13.18 -0.50
CA GLY A 193 -0.42 13.68 -1.87
C GLY A 193 0.89 13.21 -2.51
N VAL A 194 1.95 13.07 -1.73
CA VAL A 194 3.17 12.36 -2.16
C VAL A 194 2.85 10.89 -2.42
N GLY A 195 2.05 10.24 -1.56
CA GLY A 195 1.53 8.89 -1.78
C GLY A 195 0.79 8.74 -3.12
N PHE A 196 0.02 9.74 -3.54
CA PHE A 196 -0.60 9.75 -4.87
C PHE A 196 0.44 9.81 -5.99
N ASN A 197 1.54 10.54 -5.82
CA ASN A 197 2.66 10.53 -6.77
C ASN A 197 3.55 9.27 -6.66
N ILE A 198 3.23 8.35 -5.74
CA ILE A 198 3.76 6.98 -5.74
C ILE A 198 2.76 6.09 -6.49
N LYS A 199 1.49 6.05 -6.07
CA LYS A 199 0.55 5.01 -6.53
C LYS A 199 -0.87 5.50 -6.82
N MET A 200 -1.02 6.74 -7.26
CA MET A 200 -2.28 7.36 -7.67
C MET A 200 -3.41 7.13 -6.64
N LEU A 201 -4.61 6.76 -7.08
CA LEU A 201 -5.80 6.67 -6.22
C LEU A 201 -5.76 5.55 -5.19
N GLU A 202 -4.81 4.62 -5.28
CA GLU A 202 -4.61 3.62 -4.23
C GLU A 202 -4.18 4.28 -2.91
N ALA A 203 -3.36 5.33 -2.99
CA ALA A 203 -2.99 6.15 -1.83
C ALA A 203 -4.20 6.81 -1.15
N TYR A 204 -5.33 6.95 -1.85
CA TYR A 204 -6.53 7.60 -1.32
C TYR A 204 -7.45 6.66 -0.54
N LEU A 205 -7.18 5.35 -0.54
CA LEU A 205 -7.95 4.40 0.26
C LEU A 205 -7.89 4.70 1.77
N VAL A 206 -6.88 5.44 2.23
CA VAL A 206 -6.78 5.86 3.65
C VAL A 206 -7.48 7.19 3.95
N VAL A 207 -7.80 8.00 2.92
CA VAL A 207 -8.35 9.36 3.09
C VAL A 207 -9.65 9.36 3.89
N PRO A 208 -10.60 8.43 3.70
CA PRO A 208 -11.80 8.36 4.55
C PRO A 208 -11.47 8.21 6.04
N ALA A 209 -10.51 7.36 6.40
CA ALA A 209 -10.07 7.18 7.78
C ALA A 209 -9.43 8.44 8.37
N PHE A 210 -8.60 9.12 7.57
CA PHE A 210 -7.90 10.34 7.98
C PHE A 210 -8.87 11.50 8.21
N GLY A 211 -9.77 11.72 7.25
CA GLY A 211 -10.79 12.76 7.30
C GLY A 211 -11.77 12.54 8.45
N LEU A 212 -12.28 11.30 8.59
CA LEU A 212 -13.23 10.95 9.64
C LEU A 212 -12.63 11.09 11.04
N LEU A 213 -11.40 10.61 11.23
CA LEU A 213 -10.68 10.79 12.50
C LEU A 213 -10.61 12.27 12.88
N TYR A 214 -10.14 13.14 11.98
CA TYR A 214 -10.01 14.56 12.27
C TYR A 214 -11.37 15.22 12.54
N LEU A 215 -12.38 14.87 11.74
CA LEU A 215 -13.74 15.40 11.87
C LEU A 215 -14.35 15.06 13.24
N LEU A 216 -14.14 13.85 13.74
CA LEU A 216 -14.75 13.38 14.99
C LEU A 216 -13.94 13.75 16.24
N ALA A 217 -12.61 13.66 16.17
CA ALA A 217 -11.74 13.68 17.34
C ALA A 217 -11.07 15.03 17.62
N ALA A 218 -10.87 15.89 16.62
CA ALA A 218 -10.10 17.12 16.83
C ALA A 218 -10.75 18.05 17.87
N PRO A 219 -10.01 18.60 18.85
CA PRO A 219 -10.55 19.46 19.91
C PRO A 219 -10.85 20.89 19.41
N ARG A 220 -11.77 21.00 18.43
CA ARG A 220 -12.20 22.23 17.75
C ARG A 220 -13.71 22.22 17.54
N SER A 221 -14.34 23.35 17.26
CA SER A 221 -15.74 23.39 16.81
C SER A 221 -15.89 22.71 15.45
N ILE A 222 -17.06 22.12 15.17
CA ILE A 222 -17.31 21.34 13.95
C ILE A 222 -17.01 22.14 12.67
N TRP A 223 -17.40 23.42 12.62
CA TRP A 223 -17.13 24.30 11.48
C TRP A 223 -15.63 24.56 11.24
N LYS A 224 -14.83 24.67 12.31
CA LYS A 224 -13.37 24.76 12.17
C LYS A 224 -12.78 23.46 11.65
N ARG A 225 -13.32 22.30 12.04
CA ARG A 225 -12.87 21.00 11.52
C ARG A 225 -13.15 20.88 10.03
N ILE A 226 -14.36 21.27 9.60
CA ILE A 226 -14.74 21.30 8.18
C ILE A 226 -13.83 22.26 7.39
N GLY A 227 -13.60 23.47 7.89
CA GLY A 227 -12.70 24.42 7.23
C GLY A 227 -11.25 23.91 7.13
N HIS A 228 -10.73 23.29 8.18
CA HIS A 228 -9.41 22.66 8.16
C HIS A 228 -9.34 21.51 7.15
N LEU A 229 -10.36 20.65 7.09
CA LEU A 229 -10.45 19.56 6.12
C LEU A 229 -10.55 20.09 4.68
N ALA A 230 -11.26 21.21 4.45
CA ALA A 230 -11.33 21.83 3.14
C ALA A 230 -9.95 22.36 2.68
N ILE A 231 -9.23 23.06 3.57
CA ILE A 231 -7.87 23.55 3.27
C ILE A 231 -6.91 22.37 3.03
N ALA A 232 -6.98 21.35 3.88
CA ALA A 232 -6.15 20.16 3.73
C ALA A 232 -6.49 19.36 2.46
N GLY A 233 -7.77 19.27 2.10
CA GLY A 233 -8.22 18.64 0.86
C GLY A 233 -7.73 19.39 -0.38
N ALA A 234 -7.80 20.72 -0.38
CA ALA A 234 -7.24 21.53 -1.46
C ALA A 234 -5.73 21.31 -1.59
N LEU A 235 -4.99 21.32 -0.48
CA LEU A 235 -3.55 21.06 -0.48
C LEU A 235 -3.23 19.64 -0.96
N LEU A 236 -3.98 18.64 -0.51
CA LEU A 236 -3.84 17.26 -0.97
C LEU A 236 -3.95 17.20 -2.50
N LEU A 237 -5.00 17.80 -3.08
CA LEU A 237 -5.20 17.82 -4.53
C LEU A 237 -4.07 18.54 -5.27
N VAL A 238 -3.59 19.67 -4.76
CA VAL A 238 -2.47 20.41 -5.37
C VAL A 238 -1.20 19.55 -5.42
N ILE A 239 -0.87 18.87 -4.33
CA ILE A 239 0.32 18.00 -4.30
C ILE A 239 0.12 16.77 -5.19
N SER A 240 -1.02 16.09 -5.08
CA SER A 240 -1.33 14.89 -5.88
C SER A 240 -1.29 15.16 -7.38
N LEU A 241 -1.93 16.24 -7.83
CA LEU A 241 -2.05 16.54 -9.25
C LEU A 241 -0.81 17.24 -9.83
N SER A 242 0.17 17.62 -9.00
CA SER A 242 1.32 18.41 -9.44
C SER A 242 2.08 17.80 -10.63
N TRP A 243 2.46 16.51 -10.54
CA TRP A 243 3.16 15.83 -11.64
C TRP A 243 2.23 15.49 -12.80
N VAL A 244 1.04 14.96 -12.52
CA VAL A 244 0.03 14.60 -13.54
C VAL A 244 -0.30 15.79 -14.44
N VAL A 245 -0.58 16.95 -13.84
CA VAL A 245 -0.87 18.18 -14.58
C VAL A 245 0.37 18.70 -15.30
N ALA A 246 1.56 18.60 -14.71
CA ALA A 246 2.79 19.00 -15.38
C ALA A 246 3.03 18.17 -16.65
N VAL A 247 2.81 16.85 -16.62
CA VAL A 247 2.93 15.98 -17.80
C VAL A 247 1.88 16.32 -18.85
N ASP A 248 0.61 16.44 -18.45
CA ASP A 248 -0.49 16.70 -19.38
C ASP A 248 -0.40 18.09 -20.05
N LEU A 249 0.22 19.07 -19.39
CA LEU A 249 0.47 20.40 -19.95
C LEU A 249 1.65 20.45 -20.93
N ILE A 250 2.56 19.47 -20.91
CA ILE A 250 3.67 19.42 -21.87
C ILE A 250 3.13 18.92 -23.22
N PRO A 251 3.47 19.59 -24.35
CA PRO A 251 3.01 19.18 -25.68
C PRO A 251 3.34 17.71 -25.96
N ALA A 252 2.41 16.98 -26.58
CA ALA A 252 2.57 15.55 -26.87
C ALA A 252 3.79 15.21 -27.74
N SER A 253 4.32 16.18 -28.51
CA SER A 253 5.56 16.02 -29.29
C SER A 253 6.85 16.14 -28.45
N GLN A 254 6.76 16.53 -27.19
CA GLN A 254 7.88 16.79 -26.28
C GLN A 254 7.88 15.87 -25.05
N ARG A 255 7.01 14.87 -25.03
CA ARG A 255 6.90 13.90 -23.93
C ARG A 255 6.60 12.49 -24.44
N PRO A 256 6.89 11.44 -23.67
CA PRO A 256 6.48 10.09 -24.00
C PRO A 256 4.95 9.96 -24.07
N TYR A 257 4.47 8.95 -24.79
CA TYR A 257 3.08 8.54 -24.73
C TYR A 257 2.75 7.99 -23.34
N VAL A 258 1.65 8.43 -22.74
CA VAL A 258 1.21 7.97 -21.42
C VAL A 258 0.73 6.52 -21.53
N GLY A 259 1.50 5.59 -21.00
CA GLY A 259 1.20 4.16 -21.05
C GLY A 259 -0.16 3.83 -20.43
N SER A 260 -0.79 2.75 -20.87
CA SER A 260 -2.08 2.26 -20.36
C SER A 260 -3.27 3.23 -20.52
N THR A 261 -3.15 4.21 -21.41
CA THR A 261 -4.23 5.16 -21.78
C THR A 261 -4.61 5.05 -23.25
N GLN A 262 -5.75 5.64 -23.61
CA GLN A 262 -6.23 5.74 -25.01
C GLN A 262 -6.11 7.16 -25.57
N ASP A 263 -5.85 8.14 -24.71
CA ASP A 263 -5.91 9.57 -24.99
C ASP A 263 -4.63 10.31 -24.60
N ASN A 264 -3.56 9.58 -24.24
CA ASN A 264 -2.25 10.14 -23.90
C ASN A 264 -2.28 11.12 -22.69
N SER A 265 -3.07 10.82 -21.65
CA SER A 265 -3.25 11.67 -20.47
C SER A 265 -2.97 10.94 -19.14
N GLU A 266 -2.12 11.52 -18.30
CA GLU A 266 -1.85 11.03 -16.94
C GLU A 266 -3.08 11.16 -16.04
N LEU A 267 -3.93 12.17 -16.29
CA LEU A 267 -5.18 12.32 -15.54
C LEU A 267 -6.16 11.18 -15.87
N SER A 268 -6.25 10.78 -17.14
CA SER A 268 -7.07 9.64 -17.56
C SER A 268 -6.52 8.33 -17.00
N LEU A 269 -5.19 8.19 -16.93
CA LEU A 269 -4.52 7.05 -16.29
C LEU A 269 -4.88 6.96 -14.80
N ALA A 270 -4.79 8.09 -14.09
CA ALA A 270 -5.03 8.17 -12.65
C ALA A 270 -6.50 7.91 -12.27
N LEU A 271 -7.44 8.57 -12.95
CA LEU A 271 -8.87 8.46 -12.65
C LEU A 271 -9.50 7.20 -13.26
N GLY A 272 -9.02 6.78 -14.43
CA GLY A 272 -9.48 5.62 -15.17
C GLY A 272 -8.84 4.33 -14.67
N TYR A 273 -7.73 3.93 -15.31
CA TYR A 273 -7.09 2.63 -15.11
C TYR A 273 -6.67 2.38 -13.65
N ASN A 274 -6.04 3.36 -13.01
CA ASN A 274 -5.63 3.28 -11.60
C ASN A 274 -6.73 3.69 -10.62
N GLY A 275 -7.94 3.94 -11.11
CA GLY A 275 -9.06 4.46 -10.34
C GLY A 275 -10.34 3.68 -10.54
N ILE A 276 -11.31 4.33 -11.16
CA ILE A 276 -12.69 3.85 -11.25
C ILE A 276 -12.81 2.54 -12.03
N GLN A 277 -11.91 2.28 -12.99
CA GLN A 277 -11.93 1.03 -13.75
C GLN A 277 -11.60 -0.18 -12.86
N ARG A 278 -10.78 0.00 -11.81
CA ARG A 278 -10.52 -1.07 -10.82
C ARG A 278 -11.79 -1.50 -10.10
N LEU A 279 -12.69 -0.56 -9.82
CA LEU A 279 -13.99 -0.84 -9.21
C LEU A 279 -14.97 -1.46 -10.22
N LEU A 280 -15.07 -0.88 -11.41
CA LEU A 280 -16.09 -1.24 -12.41
C LEU A 280 -15.72 -2.48 -13.26
N GLY A 281 -14.48 -2.98 -13.19
CA GLY A 281 -14.05 -4.19 -13.92
C GLY A 281 -13.84 -4.00 -15.43
N GLY A 282 -13.69 -2.76 -15.89
CA GLY A 282 -13.68 -2.39 -17.31
C GLY A 282 -12.31 -2.40 -17.99
N PHE A 283 -11.40 -3.32 -17.67
CA PHE A 283 -10.09 -3.38 -18.33
C PHE A 283 -10.26 -3.61 -19.84
N ARG A 284 -10.15 -2.56 -20.65
CA ARG A 284 -10.19 -2.58 -22.14
C ARG A 284 -8.82 -2.33 -22.77
N GLY A 285 -7.75 -2.30 -21.99
CA GLY A 285 -6.42 -1.83 -22.40
C GLY A 285 -5.43 -2.90 -22.89
N GLY A 286 -5.83 -4.16 -23.03
CA GLY A 286 -5.01 -5.18 -23.70
C GLY A 286 -5.37 -5.27 -25.18
N PRO A 287 -4.46 -5.69 -26.08
CA PRO A 287 -4.88 -6.13 -27.40
C PRO A 287 -6.03 -7.13 -27.22
N PRO A 288 -7.09 -7.07 -28.04
CA PRO A 288 -8.24 -7.94 -27.86
C PRO A 288 -7.71 -9.36 -27.77
N ALA A 289 -8.06 -10.06 -26.69
CA ALA A 289 -7.92 -11.50 -26.66
C ALA A 289 -8.78 -12.00 -27.82
N THR A 290 -8.16 -12.16 -28.98
CA THR A 290 -8.75 -12.87 -30.09
C THR A 290 -8.91 -14.29 -29.56
N ASN A 291 -10.09 -14.58 -29.02
CA ASN A 291 -10.61 -15.92 -28.92
C ASN A 291 -10.84 -16.43 -30.35
N THR A 292 -9.76 -16.62 -31.09
CA THR A 292 -9.75 -17.41 -32.31
C THR A 292 -9.66 -18.86 -31.86
N SER A 293 -10.76 -19.37 -31.31
CA SER A 293 -11.10 -20.78 -31.41
C SER A 293 -11.46 -21.08 -32.86
N SER A 294 -10.50 -20.91 -33.78
CA SER A 294 -10.62 -21.39 -35.14
C SER A 294 -10.03 -22.79 -35.18
N ASN A 295 -10.92 -23.77 -34.97
CA ASN A 295 -10.68 -25.17 -35.28
C ASN A 295 -10.57 -25.32 -36.81
N ARG A 296 -9.47 -24.84 -37.41
CA ARG A 296 -9.15 -25.09 -38.83
C ARG A 296 -8.27 -26.32 -38.89
N SER A 297 -8.93 -27.47 -39.05
CA SER A 297 -8.33 -28.65 -39.66
C SER A 297 -7.85 -28.26 -41.06
N VAL A 298 -6.54 -28.06 -41.19
CA VAL A 298 -5.89 -27.93 -42.50
C VAL A 298 -5.60 -29.36 -42.95
N ASN A 299 -6.49 -29.88 -43.78
CA ASN A 299 -6.30 -31.13 -44.50
C ASN A 299 -5.45 -30.83 -45.74
N THR A 300 -4.13 -30.81 -45.59
CA THR A 300 -3.20 -30.78 -46.74
C THR A 300 -2.83 -32.20 -47.10
N GLY A 301 -3.57 -32.75 -48.07
CA GLY A 301 -3.10 -33.87 -48.86
C GLY A 301 -1.91 -33.43 -49.71
N SER A 302 -0.78 -34.13 -49.56
CA SER A 302 0.23 -34.18 -50.60
C SER A 302 0.97 -35.51 -50.51
N ASN A 303 0.98 -36.20 -51.65
CA ASN A 303 1.67 -37.44 -51.94
C ASN A 303 3.18 -37.29 -51.80
N GLY A 304 3.81 -38.33 -51.26
CA GLY A 304 5.16 -38.73 -51.62
C GLY A 304 6.03 -39.12 -50.45
N THR A 305 6.31 -40.42 -50.28
CA THR A 305 7.68 -40.97 -50.27
C THR A 305 7.68 -42.50 -50.11
N LEU A 306 8.60 -43.13 -50.85
CA LEU A 306 8.93 -44.57 -50.90
C LEU A 306 9.76 -45.01 -49.65
N PRO A 307 10.14 -46.31 -49.50
CA PRO A 307 10.00 -47.03 -48.23
C PRO A 307 11.30 -47.35 -47.46
N THR A 308 11.08 -47.71 -46.18
CA THR A 308 11.75 -48.74 -45.36
C THR A 308 13.29 -48.80 -45.21
N SER A 309 13.74 -48.68 -43.95
CA SER A 309 14.71 -49.53 -43.22
C SER A 309 14.88 -48.88 -41.84
N GLY A 310 15.00 -49.51 -40.68
CA GLY A 310 15.25 -50.87 -40.20
C GLY A 310 15.99 -50.67 -38.86
N GLY A 311 15.53 -51.22 -37.73
CA GLY A 311 16.27 -51.12 -36.46
C GLY A 311 15.48 -51.17 -35.15
N SER A 312 15.12 -52.38 -34.71
CA SER A 312 15.23 -52.93 -33.34
C SER A 312 15.12 -52.06 -32.06
N GLY A 313 13.92 -52.10 -31.42
CA GLY A 313 13.59 -52.40 -30.00
C GLY A 313 14.12 -51.55 -28.80
N PRO A 314 13.57 -51.70 -27.56
CA PRO A 314 12.37 -52.43 -27.14
C PRO A 314 11.27 -51.55 -26.49
N THR A 315 10.08 -52.13 -26.45
CA THR A 315 8.87 -51.71 -25.73
C THR A 315 9.10 -51.59 -24.23
N ASN A 316 8.73 -50.44 -23.65
CA ASN A 316 8.51 -50.31 -22.21
C ASN A 316 7.06 -49.85 -21.97
N THR A 317 6.28 -50.75 -21.40
CA THR A 317 4.93 -50.57 -20.89
C THR A 317 4.96 -49.91 -19.51
N GLY A 318 4.20 -48.83 -19.34
CA GLY A 318 3.82 -48.36 -18.00
C GLY A 318 3.73 -46.84 -17.89
N GLY A 319 2.52 -46.32 -17.72
CA GLY A 319 2.32 -44.92 -17.30
C GLY A 319 0.97 -44.36 -17.71
N ASN A 320 -0.04 -44.57 -16.86
CA ASN A 320 -1.31 -43.85 -16.89
C ASN A 320 -1.04 -42.34 -16.75
N GLY A 321 -0.88 -41.64 -17.87
CA GLY A 321 -0.90 -40.18 -17.94
C GLY A 321 -2.35 -39.72 -17.99
N ALA A 322 -2.95 -39.55 -16.81
CA ALA A 322 -4.21 -38.81 -16.66
C ALA A 322 -4.05 -37.45 -17.34
N ARG A 323 -4.73 -37.27 -18.47
CA ARG A 323 -4.94 -35.97 -19.13
C ARG A 323 -5.73 -35.10 -18.14
N GLN A 324 -5.02 -34.32 -17.34
CA GLN A 324 -5.62 -33.20 -16.62
C GLN A 324 -6.04 -32.17 -17.68
N GLN A 325 -7.32 -32.25 -18.06
CA GLN A 325 -8.02 -31.14 -18.68
C GLN A 325 -7.98 -29.96 -17.68
N PRO A 326 -7.56 -28.76 -18.08
CA PRO A 326 -7.84 -27.58 -17.29
C PRO A 326 -9.37 -27.42 -17.18
N PRO A 327 -9.92 -27.04 -16.02
CA PRO A 327 -11.35 -26.82 -15.90
C PRO A 327 -11.77 -25.71 -16.86
N SER A 328 -12.74 -26.00 -17.70
CA SER A 328 -13.44 -25.04 -18.56
C SER A 328 -14.00 -23.91 -17.70
N GLY A 329 -13.32 -22.76 -17.71
CA GLY A 329 -13.80 -21.52 -17.11
C GLY A 329 -15.03 -21.03 -17.84
N GLY A 330 -16.12 -20.85 -17.09
CA GLY A 330 -17.36 -20.26 -17.59
C GLY A 330 -17.18 -18.83 -18.08
N PRO A 331 -18.16 -18.29 -18.84
CA PRO A 331 -18.03 -17.00 -19.47
C PRO A 331 -18.14 -15.86 -18.44
N GLY A 332 -17.11 -15.02 -18.35
CA GLY A 332 -17.19 -13.69 -17.74
C GLY A 332 -16.36 -13.50 -16.47
N GLY A 333 -15.14 -13.01 -16.63
CA GLY A 333 -14.35 -12.45 -15.54
C GLY A 333 -12.87 -12.39 -15.89
N VAL A 334 -12.23 -11.25 -15.66
CA VAL A 334 -10.78 -10.99 -15.78
C VAL A 334 -9.95 -11.81 -14.76
N GLY A 335 -10.54 -12.87 -14.17
CA GLY A 335 -10.06 -13.58 -12.99
C GLY A 335 -8.76 -14.37 -13.17
N GLY A 336 -8.35 -14.65 -14.41
CA GLY A 336 -7.07 -15.32 -14.69
C GLY A 336 -5.85 -14.38 -14.69
N LEU A 337 -6.03 -13.08 -14.90
CA LEU A 337 -4.90 -12.13 -15.04
C LEU A 337 -4.41 -11.59 -13.70
N PHE A 338 -5.33 -11.43 -12.74
CA PHE A 338 -5.04 -10.83 -11.43
C PHE A 338 -5.12 -11.83 -10.29
N ASP A 339 -5.73 -13.00 -10.51
CA ASP A 339 -5.94 -14.06 -9.52
C ASP A 339 -6.41 -13.50 -8.16
N ILE A 340 -7.62 -12.93 -8.12
CA ILE A 340 -8.17 -12.27 -6.91
C ILE A 340 -9.51 -12.87 -6.44
N GLY A 341 -9.91 -14.00 -7.02
CA GLY A 341 -11.19 -14.63 -6.73
C GLY A 341 -12.41 -13.82 -7.21
N THR A 342 -13.60 -14.27 -6.84
CA THR A 342 -14.87 -13.70 -7.31
C THR A 342 -15.31 -12.50 -6.47
N PRO A 343 -15.92 -11.47 -7.10
CA PRO A 343 -16.92 -10.58 -6.53
C PRO A 343 -17.53 -10.89 -5.17
N GLY A 344 -17.25 -10.21 -4.04
CA GLY A 344 -18.21 -10.24 -2.93
C GLY A 344 -17.68 -10.10 -1.51
N PRO A 345 -18.60 -10.04 -0.51
CA PRO A 345 -18.27 -9.77 0.89
C PRO A 345 -17.34 -10.79 1.53
N LEU A 346 -17.34 -12.03 1.02
CA LEU A 346 -16.50 -13.12 1.53
C LEU A 346 -15.24 -13.34 0.71
N ARG A 347 -14.98 -12.54 -0.35
CA ARG A 347 -13.84 -12.73 -1.25
C ARG A 347 -12.52 -12.84 -0.50
N LEU A 348 -12.31 -11.95 0.48
CA LEU A 348 -11.11 -11.93 1.31
C LEU A 348 -10.90 -13.25 2.06
N PHE A 349 -11.96 -14.00 2.40
CA PHE A 349 -11.88 -15.28 3.11
C PHE A 349 -11.74 -16.48 2.17
N THR A 350 -11.77 -16.26 0.86
CA THR A 350 -11.64 -17.31 -0.15
C THR A 350 -10.26 -17.28 -0.82
N GLN A 351 -9.84 -18.42 -1.38
CA GLN A 351 -8.62 -18.45 -2.19
C GLN A 351 -8.79 -17.56 -3.43
N PRO A 352 -7.73 -16.84 -3.86
CA PRO A 352 -6.35 -16.90 -3.36
C PRO A 352 -6.00 -15.93 -2.21
N LEU A 353 -6.94 -15.08 -1.77
CA LEU A 353 -6.67 -13.98 -0.82
C LEU A 353 -6.65 -14.41 0.65
N GLY A 354 -7.41 -15.45 1.00
CA GLY A 354 -7.61 -15.89 2.39
C GLY A 354 -6.32 -16.26 3.13
N GLY A 355 -5.30 -16.74 2.42
CA GLY A 355 -4.02 -17.13 3.00
C GLY A 355 -3.06 -15.96 3.30
N GLN A 356 -3.37 -14.74 2.84
CA GLN A 356 -2.43 -13.62 2.86
C GLN A 356 -2.38 -12.95 4.24
N ILE A 357 -3.42 -12.19 4.59
CA ILE A 357 -3.48 -11.41 5.84
C ILE A 357 -4.82 -11.58 6.59
N VAL A 358 -5.78 -12.27 5.98
CA VAL A 358 -7.18 -12.26 6.41
C VAL A 358 -7.41 -13.04 7.70
N TRP A 359 -6.49 -13.92 8.07
CA TRP A 359 -6.47 -14.62 9.35
C TRP A 359 -6.34 -13.67 10.57
N LEU A 360 -5.86 -12.44 10.37
CA LEU A 360 -5.84 -11.39 11.41
C LEU A 360 -7.17 -10.65 11.55
N LEU A 361 -8.06 -10.68 10.55
CA LEU A 361 -9.31 -9.90 10.56
C LEU A 361 -10.26 -10.29 11.69
N PRO A 362 -10.51 -11.59 11.97
CA PRO A 362 -11.38 -11.95 13.10
C PRO A 362 -10.86 -11.40 14.43
N LEU A 363 -9.54 -11.48 14.67
CA LEU A 363 -8.91 -10.95 15.88
C LEU A 363 -9.05 -9.42 15.96
N ALA A 364 -8.82 -8.71 14.85
CA ALA A 364 -8.97 -7.26 14.79
C ALA A 364 -10.42 -6.84 15.06
N LEU A 365 -11.41 -7.49 14.42
CA LEU A 365 -12.83 -7.19 14.60
C LEU A 365 -13.29 -7.45 16.03
N LEU A 366 -12.94 -8.61 16.61
CA LEU A 366 -13.29 -8.94 17.99
C LEU A 366 -12.63 -7.97 18.99
N GLY A 367 -11.36 -7.62 18.76
CA GLY A 367 -10.65 -6.63 19.58
C GLY A 367 -11.31 -5.25 19.53
N MET A 368 -11.71 -4.80 18.34
CA MET A 368 -12.41 -3.53 18.17
C MET A 368 -13.79 -3.54 18.85
N ILE A 369 -14.57 -4.62 18.69
CA ILE A 369 -15.89 -4.75 19.32
C ILE A 369 -15.76 -4.78 20.85
N ALA A 370 -14.82 -5.57 21.39
CA ALA A 370 -14.59 -5.65 22.82
C ALA A 370 -14.21 -4.29 23.42
N LEU A 371 -13.31 -3.55 22.76
CA LEU A 371 -12.89 -2.23 23.22
C LEU A 371 -14.01 -1.18 23.09
N ALA A 372 -14.83 -1.27 22.03
CA ALA A 372 -15.99 -0.39 21.86
C ALA A 372 -17.07 -0.66 22.91
N TRP A 373 -17.33 -1.92 23.24
CA TRP A 373 -18.34 -2.32 24.22
C TRP A 373 -17.99 -1.88 25.65
N GLN A 374 -16.70 -1.92 26.01
CA GLN A 374 -16.24 -1.61 27.36
C GLN A 374 -16.25 -0.10 27.68
N ARG A 375 -16.47 0.79 26.70
CA ARG A 375 -16.25 2.23 26.88
C ARG A 375 -17.40 3.09 26.38
N ARG A 376 -17.73 4.10 27.18
CA ARG A 376 -18.59 5.19 26.70
C ARG A 376 -17.83 6.04 25.67
N PRO A 377 -18.45 6.42 24.53
CA PRO A 377 -17.79 7.19 23.50
C PRO A 377 -17.38 8.59 24.00
N ARG A 378 -16.07 8.85 23.97
CA ARG A 378 -15.35 10.06 24.39
C ARG A 378 -14.21 10.37 23.41
N LEU A 379 -14.53 10.41 22.12
CA LEU A 379 -13.55 10.51 21.02
C LEU A 379 -12.60 11.71 21.08
N GLN A 380 -12.96 12.81 21.75
CA GLN A 380 -12.10 14.00 21.85
C GLN A 380 -11.06 13.89 22.97
N SER A 381 -11.29 13.04 23.98
CA SER A 381 -10.41 12.89 25.14
C SER A 381 -9.76 11.51 25.26
N ASP A 382 -10.31 10.49 24.59
CA ASP A 382 -9.78 9.12 24.63
C ASP A 382 -9.02 8.77 23.34
N ARG A 383 -7.69 8.75 23.46
CA ARG A 383 -6.75 8.35 22.41
C ARG A 383 -6.97 6.93 21.88
N GLN A 384 -7.38 5.99 22.73
CA GLN A 384 -7.63 4.62 22.30
C GLN A 384 -8.83 4.55 21.37
N GLN A 385 -9.90 5.29 21.68
CA GLN A 385 -11.06 5.37 20.80
C GLN A 385 -10.75 6.07 19.47
N GLN A 386 -9.91 7.11 19.50
CA GLN A 386 -9.41 7.75 18.27
C GLN A 386 -8.71 6.74 17.36
N SER A 387 -7.82 5.93 17.94
CA SER A 387 -7.12 4.87 17.19
C SER A 387 -8.07 3.78 16.69
N LEU A 388 -9.08 3.38 17.46
CA LEU A 388 -10.07 2.41 17.02
C LEU A 388 -10.87 2.89 15.82
N VAL A 389 -11.34 4.14 15.85
CA VAL A 389 -12.03 4.74 14.70
C VAL A 389 -11.09 4.83 13.49
N PHE A 390 -9.85 5.23 13.72
CA PHE A 390 -8.86 5.38 12.65
C PHE A 390 -8.54 4.05 11.96
N TRP A 391 -8.05 3.06 12.70
CA TRP A 391 -7.68 1.76 12.15
C TRP A 391 -8.92 0.99 11.67
N GLY A 392 -10.05 1.12 12.35
CA GLY A 392 -11.32 0.51 11.93
C GLY A 392 -11.84 1.08 10.62
N MET A 393 -11.79 2.40 10.42
CA MET A 393 -12.21 3.02 9.15
C MET A 393 -11.22 2.73 8.02
N TRP A 394 -9.92 2.66 8.32
CA TRP A 394 -8.91 2.24 7.36
C TRP A 394 -9.20 0.82 6.88
N LEU A 395 -9.36 -0.12 7.82
CA LEU A 395 -9.68 -1.52 7.53
C LEU A 395 -11.00 -1.66 6.78
N LEU A 396 -12.03 -0.91 7.17
CA LEU A 396 -13.33 -0.93 6.51
C LEU A 396 -13.22 -0.46 5.05
N THR A 397 -12.49 0.63 4.80
CA THR A 397 -12.34 1.18 3.44
C THR A 397 -11.61 0.20 2.53
N MET A 398 -10.49 -0.34 3.00
CA MET A 398 -9.71 -1.36 2.29
C MET A 398 -10.52 -2.64 2.08
N GLY A 399 -11.18 -3.12 3.13
CA GLY A 399 -12.01 -4.32 3.11
C GLY A 399 -13.16 -4.23 2.10
N ILE A 400 -13.84 -3.08 2.04
CA ILE A 400 -14.87 -2.81 1.03
C ILE A 400 -14.24 -2.84 -0.37
N PHE A 401 -13.17 -2.08 -0.59
CA PHE A 401 -12.51 -1.99 -1.90
C PHE A 401 -12.11 -3.38 -2.42
N PHE A 402 -11.36 -4.14 -1.62
CA PHE A 402 -10.89 -5.48 -2.02
C PHE A 402 -12.02 -6.49 -2.17
N SER A 403 -13.16 -6.30 -1.50
CA SER A 403 -14.34 -7.16 -1.67
C SER A 403 -15.09 -6.92 -2.97
N VAL A 404 -15.16 -5.67 -3.44
CA VAL A 404 -16.02 -5.29 -4.59
C VAL A 404 -15.25 -5.00 -5.88
N ALA A 405 -13.95 -4.69 -5.81
CA ALA A 405 -13.17 -4.30 -6.98
C ALA A 405 -13.18 -5.38 -8.07
N GLY A 406 -13.35 -4.97 -9.33
CA GLY A 406 -13.27 -5.83 -10.50
C GLY A 406 -11.85 -6.35 -10.77
N PHE A 407 -10.82 -5.55 -10.51
CA PHE A 407 -9.42 -6.00 -10.56
C PHE A 407 -8.48 -5.18 -9.66
N PHE A 408 -7.47 -5.83 -9.10
CA PHE A 408 -6.34 -5.25 -8.37
C PHE A 408 -5.22 -6.29 -8.28
N HIS A 409 -4.03 -5.88 -7.86
CA HIS A 409 -2.95 -6.85 -7.62
C HIS A 409 -2.96 -7.28 -6.15
N GLN A 410 -2.73 -8.57 -5.88
CA GLN A 410 -2.77 -9.12 -4.51
C GLN A 410 -1.88 -8.35 -3.52
N TYR A 411 -0.74 -7.83 -3.99
CA TYR A 411 0.21 -7.11 -3.15
C TYR A 411 -0.33 -5.78 -2.58
N TYR A 412 -1.41 -5.21 -3.14
CA TYR A 412 -2.11 -4.04 -2.55
C TYR A 412 -2.74 -4.35 -1.17
N MET A 413 -2.83 -5.64 -0.82
CA MET A 413 -3.29 -6.04 0.51
C MET A 413 -2.23 -5.82 1.59
N THR A 414 -0.99 -5.41 1.25
CA THR A 414 -0.01 -5.04 2.28
C THR A 414 -0.38 -3.74 2.99
N GLU A 415 -1.20 -2.89 2.38
CA GLU A 415 -1.72 -1.63 2.93
C GLU A 415 -2.95 -1.83 3.83
N MET A 416 -3.55 -3.02 3.83
CA MET A 416 -4.71 -3.39 4.65
C MET A 416 -4.28 -3.84 6.06
#